data_AF-A0A124HVH3-F1
#
_entry.id   AF-A0A124HVH3-F1
#
_cell.length_a   1.000
_cell.length_b   1.000
_cell.length_c   1.000
_cell.angle_alpha   90.00
_cell.angle_beta   90.00
_cell.angle_gamma   90.00
#
_symmetry.space_group_name_H-M   'P 1'
#
loop_
_entity.id
_entity.type
_entity.pdbx_description
1 polymer ?
#
loop_
_entity_poly.entity_id
_entity_poly.type
_entity_poly.pdbx_seq_one_letter_code
_entity_poly.pdbx_strand_id
1 'polypeptide(L)'
;MTEALRRVVELEIGPRRVGALYRNVDGVFEVLAVIRDPERARSLLNRRSARWALIVKDVTRAGGEPFAIGSVWTTSDYLVREAGARLSEAFA
;
A
#
# COMPACT_ATOMS: atom_id res chain seq x y z
N MET A 1 -5.91 -15.98 9.65
CA MET A 1 -4.93 -16.10 8.54
C MET A 1 -3.79 -16.99 9.01
N THR A 2 -3.35 -17.97 8.21
CA THR A 2 -2.19 -18.82 8.57
C THR A 2 -0.87 -18.05 8.46
N GLU A 3 0.18 -18.48 9.15
CA GLU A 3 1.49 -17.83 9.11
C GLU A 3 2.11 -17.84 7.69
N ALA A 4 1.97 -18.94 6.95
CA ALA A 4 2.41 -19.01 5.56
C ALA A 4 1.72 -17.96 4.68
N LEU A 5 0.39 -17.79 4.85
CA LEU A 5 -0.37 -16.79 4.12
C LEU A 5 0.03 -15.36 4.50
N ARG A 6 0.33 -15.11 5.79
CA ARG A 6 0.83 -13.82 6.26
C ARG A 6 2.16 -13.46 5.58
N ARG A 7 3.10 -14.41 5.47
CA ARG A 7 4.38 -14.19 4.78
C ARG A 7 4.20 -13.86 3.30
N VAL A 8 3.29 -14.55 2.62
CA VAL A 8 2.95 -14.23 1.22
C VAL A 8 2.40 -12.81 1.09
N VAL A 9 1.49 -12.39 1.99
CA VAL A 9 0.96 -11.02 2.00
C VAL A 9 2.06 -9.98 2.22
N GLU A 10 3.00 -10.21 3.13
CA GLU A 10 4.11 -9.25 3.32
C GLU A 10 5.04 -9.18 2.11
N LEU A 11 5.28 -10.29 1.40
CA LEU A 11 6.03 -10.28 0.13
C LEU A 11 5.27 -9.51 -0.95
N GLU A 12 3.96 -9.70 -1.05
CA GLU A 12 3.11 -8.99 -2.01
C GLU A 12 3.05 -7.49 -1.73
N ILE A 13 3.04 -7.07 -0.46
CA ILE A 13 3.12 -5.65 -0.07
C ILE A 13 4.52 -5.10 -0.33
N GLY A 14 5.57 -5.90 -0.14
CA GLY A 14 6.95 -5.47 -0.31
C GLY A 14 7.38 -4.43 0.74
N PRO A 15 8.28 -3.49 0.40
CA PRO A 15 8.79 -2.47 1.32
C PRO A 15 7.79 -1.35 1.61
N ARG A 16 6.60 -1.37 1.00
CA ARG A 16 5.58 -0.34 1.17
C ARG A 16 5.11 -0.31 2.63
N ARG A 17 5.43 0.79 3.32
CA ARG A 17 5.02 1.12 4.69
C ARG A 17 4.38 2.51 4.69
N VAL A 18 3.52 2.80 5.67
CA VAL A 18 2.89 4.13 5.78
C VAL A 18 3.96 5.22 5.78
N GLY A 19 3.81 6.23 4.92
CA GLY A 19 4.76 7.33 4.71
C GLY A 19 5.85 7.06 3.66
N ALA A 20 5.97 5.82 3.18
CA ALA A 20 6.91 5.49 2.11
C ALA A 20 6.46 6.09 0.77
N LEU A 21 7.42 6.53 -0.03
CA LEU A 21 7.21 6.86 -1.44
C LEU A 21 7.77 5.74 -2.30
N TYR A 22 6.99 5.26 -3.25
CA TYR A 22 7.46 4.35 -4.29
C TYR A 22 7.09 4.87 -5.67
N ARG A 23 7.84 4.44 -6.67
CA ARG A 23 7.64 4.76 -8.09
C ARG A 23 7.43 3.48 -8.86
N ASN A 24 6.53 3.51 -9.82
CA ASN A 24 6.43 2.50 -10.87
C ASN A 24 6.02 3.17 -12.19
N VAL A 25 5.59 2.39 -13.17
CA VAL A 25 5.19 2.88 -14.49
C VAL A 25 3.96 3.80 -14.47
N ASP A 26 3.12 3.69 -13.43
CA ASP A 26 1.87 4.45 -13.33
C ASP A 26 2.05 5.79 -12.61
N GLY A 27 3.15 6.00 -11.88
CA GLY A 27 3.42 7.25 -11.18
C GLY A 27 4.34 7.13 -9.96
N VAL A 28 4.26 8.13 -9.08
CA VAL A 28 4.94 8.16 -7.78
C VAL A 28 3.89 8.29 -6.70
N PHE A 29 3.89 7.35 -5.77
CA PHE A 29 2.81 7.18 -4.82
C PHE A 29 3.32 7.21 -3.38
N GLU A 30 2.63 7.98 -2.54
CA GLU A 30 2.76 7.91 -1.09
C GLU A 30 1.81 6.87 -0.53
N VAL A 31 2.32 5.99 0.33
CA VAL A 31 1.50 5.02 1.05
C VAL A 31 0.91 5.68 2.28
N LEU A 32 -0.41 5.82 2.31
CA LEU A 32 -1.13 6.46 3.42
C LEU A 32 -1.65 5.43 4.44
N ALA A 33 -2.01 4.23 3.99
CA ALA A 33 -2.44 3.16 4.87
C ALA A 33 -2.08 1.78 4.31
N VAL A 34 -1.84 0.83 5.21
CA VAL A 34 -1.67 -0.60 4.89
C VAL A 34 -2.77 -1.41 5.55
N ILE A 35 -3.71 -1.91 4.76
CA ILE A 35 -4.87 -2.66 5.24
C ILE A 35 -4.58 -4.15 5.12
N ARG A 36 -4.49 -4.84 6.26
CA ARG A 36 -4.25 -6.30 6.35
C ARG A 36 -5.48 -7.11 6.74
N ASP A 37 -6.60 -6.44 6.99
CA ASP A 37 -7.90 -7.10 7.16
C ASP A 37 -8.49 -7.44 5.78
N PRO A 38 -8.68 -8.74 5.45
CA PRO A 38 -9.25 -9.15 4.19
C PRO A 38 -10.66 -8.63 3.93
N GLU A 39 -11.51 -8.48 4.95
CA GLU A 39 -12.89 -8.00 4.75
C GLU A 39 -12.88 -6.55 4.30
N ARG A 40 -12.14 -5.70 5.02
CA ARG A 40 -11.92 -4.31 4.63
C ARG A 40 -11.26 -4.18 3.26
N ALA A 41 -10.24 -5.00 2.96
CA ALA A 41 -9.58 -4.99 1.66
C ALA A 41 -10.53 -5.35 0.51
N ARG A 42 -11.40 -6.35 0.69
CA ARG A 42 -12.41 -6.74 -0.31
C ARG A 42 -13.41 -5.64 -0.57
N SER A 43 -13.84 -4.94 0.48
CA SER A 43 -14.73 -3.79 0.37
C SER A 43 -14.07 -2.64 -0.41
N LEU A 44 -12.84 -2.27 -0.03
CA LEU A 44 -12.10 -1.18 -0.68
C LEU A 44 -11.80 -1.44 -2.16
N LEU A 45 -11.42 -2.67 -2.51
CA LEU A 45 -11.02 -3.04 -3.87
C LEU A 45 -12.16 -3.63 -4.71
N ASN A 46 -13.35 -3.77 -4.13
CA ASN A 46 -14.49 -4.48 -4.70
C ASN A 46 -14.10 -5.85 -5.32
N ARG A 47 -13.23 -6.61 -4.62
CA ARG A 47 -12.64 -7.86 -5.12
C ARG A 47 -12.64 -8.94 -4.05
N ARG A 48 -13.41 -10.01 -4.25
CA ARG A 48 -13.57 -11.13 -3.28
C ARG A 48 -12.24 -11.83 -2.90
N SER A 49 -11.28 -11.87 -3.82
CA SER A 49 -9.97 -12.49 -3.57
C SER A 49 -8.96 -11.56 -2.91
N ALA A 50 -9.31 -10.30 -2.63
CA ALA A 50 -8.41 -9.38 -1.93
C ALA A 50 -8.14 -9.88 -0.51
N ARG A 51 -6.86 -9.81 -0.13
CA ARG A 51 -6.35 -10.21 1.19
C ARG A 51 -5.76 -9.02 1.95
N TRP A 52 -5.38 -7.99 1.21
CA TRP A 52 -4.80 -6.75 1.70
C TRP A 52 -5.10 -5.64 0.69
N ALA A 53 -4.91 -4.40 1.11
CA ALA A 53 -4.97 -3.22 0.24
C ALA A 53 -4.00 -2.15 0.76
N LEU A 54 -3.54 -1.28 -0.12
CA LEU A 54 -2.92 0.00 0.27
C LEU A 54 -3.87 1.12 -0.08
N ILE A 55 -3.89 2.17 0.74
CA ILE A 55 -4.40 3.47 0.32
C ILE A 55 -3.19 4.29 -0.08
N VAL A 56 -3.18 4.80 -1.31
CA VAL A 56 -2.08 5.56 -1.87
C VAL A 56 -2.55 6.90 -2.42
N LYS A 57 -1.64 7.86 -2.51
CA LYS A 57 -1.86 9.15 -3.18
C LYS A 57 -0.77 9.37 -4.22
N ASP A 58 -1.15 9.70 -5.45
CA ASP A 58 -0.21 10.12 -6.49
C ASP A 58 0.31 11.51 -6.14
N VAL A 59 1.61 11.61 -5.85
CA VAL A 59 2.25 12.89 -5.46
C VAL A 59 2.62 13.76 -6.66
N THR A 60 2.52 13.22 -7.88
CA THR A 60 2.77 13.98 -9.10
C THR A 60 1.54 14.76 -9.57
N ARG A 61 0.34 14.36 -9.12
CA ARG A 61 -0.92 15.02 -9.43
C ARG A 61 -1.30 15.98 -8.32
N ALA A 62 -1.21 17.28 -8.60
CA ALA A 62 -1.72 18.31 -7.69
C ALA A 62 -3.20 18.06 -7.40
N GLY A 63 -3.56 17.95 -6.11
CA GLY A 63 -4.94 17.68 -5.68
C GLY A 63 -5.43 16.26 -5.93
N GLY A 64 -4.55 15.30 -6.25
CA GLY A 64 -4.95 13.89 -6.39
C GLY A 64 -5.54 13.32 -5.09
N GLU A 65 -6.74 12.77 -5.18
CA GLU A 65 -7.39 12.11 -4.05
C GLU A 65 -6.78 10.72 -3.77
N PRO A 66 -6.72 10.29 -2.50
CA PRO A 66 -6.29 8.94 -2.16
C PRO A 66 -7.19 7.86 -2.76
N PHE A 67 -6.58 6.74 -3.17
CA PHE A 67 -7.32 5.60 -3.71
C PHE A 67 -6.71 4.26 -3.27
N ALA A 68 -7.53 3.21 -3.31
CA ALA A 68 -7.14 1.87 -2.91
C ALA A 68 -6.48 1.09 -4.05
N ILE A 69 -5.40 0.37 -3.74
CA ILE A 69 -4.74 -0.56 -4.66
C ILE A 69 -4.47 -1.91 -3.99
N GLY A 70 -4.36 -2.95 -4.83
CA GLY A 70 -3.95 -4.30 -4.43
C GLY A 70 -2.90 -4.90 -5.37
N SER A 71 -2.10 -4.06 -6.04
CA SER A 71 -1.05 -4.49 -6.96
C SER A 71 0.17 -5.01 -6.21
N VAL A 72 0.55 -6.25 -6.50
CA VAL A 72 1.73 -6.92 -5.93
C VAL A 72 2.99 -6.13 -6.22
N TRP A 73 3.90 -6.08 -5.25
CA TRP A 73 5.23 -5.51 -5.42
C TRP A 73 6.06 -6.40 -6.35
N THR A 74 6.66 -5.79 -7.36
CA THR A 74 7.43 -6.46 -8.40
C THR A 74 8.76 -5.76 -8.62
N THR A 75 9.57 -6.30 -9.53
CA THR A 75 10.82 -5.67 -9.98
C THR A 75 10.61 -4.38 -10.76
N SER A 76 9.38 -4.04 -11.13
CA SER A 76 9.03 -2.77 -11.77
C SER A 76 8.73 -1.66 -10.76
N ASP A 77 8.65 -1.98 -9.47
CA ASP A 77 8.42 -1.04 -8.40
C ASP A 77 9.74 -0.68 -7.71
N TYR A 78 9.93 0.62 -7.46
CA TYR A 78 11.16 1.15 -6.86
C TYR A 78 10.81 2.00 -5.65
N LEU A 79 11.44 1.71 -4.52
CA LEU A 79 11.29 2.55 -3.35
C LEU A 79 12.09 3.84 -3.55
N VAL A 80 11.39 4.98 -3.47
CA VAL A 80 12.00 6.31 -3.62
C VAL A 80 12.41 6.84 -2.25
N ARG A 81 11.58 6.60 -1.22
CA ARG A 81 11.81 7.01 0.15
C ARG A 81 11.20 5.99 1.10
N GLU A 82 11.98 5.55 2.07
CA GLU A 82 11.49 4.76 3.20
C GLU A 82 10.41 5.52 3.99
N ALA A 83 9.60 4.79 4.75
CA ALA A 83 8.78 5.41 5.77
C ALA A 83 9.69 6.11 6.79
N GLY A 84 9.59 7.44 6.89
CA GLY A 84 10.33 8.21 7.89
C GLY A 84 9.78 7.95 9.29
N ALA A 85 10.66 7.86 10.29
CA ALA A 85 10.33 7.58 11.70
C ALA A 85 9.50 8.66 12.43
N ARG A 86 8.83 9.56 11.71
CA ARG A 86 8.09 10.69 12.29
C ARG A 86 6.85 10.93 11.44
N LEU A 87 5.75 10.28 11.80
CA LEU A 87 4.33 10.66 11.58
C LEU A 87 3.38 9.49 11.95
N SER A 88 3.66 8.74 13.03
CA SER A 88 2.77 7.67 13.52
C SER A 88 1.73 8.13 14.56
N GLU A 89 1.61 9.42 14.84
CA GLU A 89 0.75 9.92 15.94
C GLU A 89 -0.62 10.48 15.53
N ALA A 90 -0.96 10.55 14.23
CA ALA A 90 -2.14 11.31 13.81
C ALA A 90 -3.41 10.50 13.50
N PHE A 91 -3.38 9.16 13.57
CA PHE A 91 -4.55 8.34 13.20
C PHE A 91 -4.72 7.08 14.09
N ALA A 92 -4.52 7.23 15.39
CA ALA A 92 -4.89 6.24 16.41
C ALA A 92 -6.25 6.57 17.02
#